data_AF-A0A2D4F5A1-F1
#
_entry.id   AF-A0A2D4F5A1-F1
#
_cell.length_a   1.000
_cell.length_b   1.000
_cell.length_c   1.000
_cell.angle_alpha   90.00
_cell.angle_beta   90.00
_cell.angle_gamma   90.00
#
_symmetry.space_group_name_H-M   'P 1'
#
loop_
_entity.id
_entity.type
_entity.pdbx_description
1 polymer ?
#
loop_
_entity_poly.entity_id
_entity_poly.type
_entity_poly.pdbx_seq_one_letter_code
_entity_poly.pdbx_strand_id
1 'polypeptide(L)'
;VHGIQDFKQGLSTPGTSGAKSSVTSKYKLKDSIYIFEEGSLPPYRQMFYQLCDLKVESLQKIIHRNDDMEASCTERDGWCLPKTNDELRDTMSLMIKQIIRSQRPALFRNPSNTTEGKEQLTFESGEEEEEEEEEEVFKPSDGSENEMETEIL
;
A
#
# COMPACT_ATOMS: atom_id res chain seq x y z
N VAL A 1 -16.40 36.04 -33.92
CA VAL A 1 -15.57 36.56 -32.81
C VAL A 1 -16.49 36.83 -31.63
N HIS A 2 -16.57 35.88 -30.71
CA HIS A 2 -17.17 35.97 -29.37
C HIS A 2 -16.30 35.01 -28.57
N GLY A 3 -15.56 35.34 -27.53
CA GLY A 3 -15.62 36.42 -26.56
C GLY A 3 -15.17 35.74 -25.26
N ILE A 4 -13.88 35.84 -24.95
CA ILE A 4 -13.21 35.20 -23.80
C ILE A 4 -13.85 35.72 -22.51
N GLN A 5 -14.18 34.83 -21.57
CA GLN A 5 -14.48 35.22 -20.19
C GLN A 5 -13.55 34.46 -19.25
N ASP A 6 -12.48 35.15 -18.87
CA ASP A 6 -11.62 34.84 -17.73
C ASP A 6 -12.39 35.03 -16.43
N PHE A 7 -12.51 33.97 -15.63
CA PHE A 7 -12.94 34.06 -14.23
C PHE A 7 -11.71 34.18 -13.32
N LYS A 8 -11.22 35.40 -13.13
CA LYS A 8 -10.22 35.78 -12.12
C LYS A 8 -10.70 37.05 -11.41
N GLN A 9 -10.96 36.93 -10.11
CA GLN A 9 -11.12 37.94 -9.03
C GLN A 9 -12.32 37.50 -8.17
N GLY A 10 -12.27 37.35 -6.84
CA GLY A 10 -11.38 37.90 -5.83
C GLY A 10 -12.29 38.36 -4.69
N LEU A 11 -12.29 37.67 -3.55
CA LEU A 11 -12.85 38.19 -2.30
C LEU A 11 -11.74 38.23 -1.25
N SER A 12 -11.06 39.36 -1.20
CA SER A 12 -10.21 39.76 -0.08
C SER A 12 -11.09 40.56 0.87
N THR A 13 -11.32 40.06 2.09
CA THR A 13 -11.81 40.88 3.21
C THR A 13 -10.89 40.70 4.42
N PRO A 14 -10.51 41.78 5.11
CA PRO A 14 -9.48 41.75 6.15
C PRO A 14 -10.05 41.36 7.51
N GLY A 15 -9.23 40.64 8.28
CA GLY A 15 -9.12 40.77 9.74
C GLY A 15 -10.28 40.28 10.61
N THR A 16 -10.14 39.07 11.17
CA THR A 16 -10.31 38.91 12.62
C THR A 16 -9.38 37.82 13.14
N SER A 17 -8.48 38.23 14.02
CA SER A 17 -7.56 37.40 14.78
C SER A 17 -8.32 36.55 15.78
N GLY A 18 -8.76 35.37 15.34
CA GLY A 18 -9.10 34.27 16.22
C GLY A 18 -7.99 33.23 16.12
N ALA A 19 -7.09 33.21 17.11
CA ALA A 19 -6.15 32.11 17.30
C ALA A 19 -6.94 30.85 17.69
N LYS A 20 -7.57 30.22 16.70
CA LYS A 20 -7.97 28.82 16.81
C LYS A 20 -6.67 28.05 16.63
N SER A 21 -6.18 27.43 17.70
CA SER A 21 -5.16 26.40 17.56
C SER A 21 -5.70 25.44 16.51
N SER A 22 -5.06 25.45 15.34
CA SER A 22 -5.24 24.36 14.39
C SER A 22 -4.81 23.15 15.18
N VAL A 23 -5.78 22.30 15.57
CA VAL A 23 -5.48 20.94 15.98
C VAL A 23 -4.79 20.36 14.75
N THR A 24 -3.47 20.41 14.75
CA THR A 24 -2.67 19.74 13.74
C THR A 24 -3.02 18.29 13.93
N SER A 25 -3.83 17.75 13.02
CA SER A 25 -4.05 16.31 12.94
C SER A 25 -2.66 15.68 12.97
N LYS A 26 -2.41 14.86 13.99
CA LYS A 26 -1.13 14.16 14.17
C LYS A 26 -0.79 13.27 12.96
N TYR A 27 -1.81 13.01 12.14
CA TYR A 27 -1.74 12.44 10.82
C TYR A 27 -1.59 13.58 9.80
N LYS A 28 -0.37 14.12 9.65
CA LYS A 28 -0.02 14.73 8.36
C LYS A 28 -0.09 13.60 7.34
N LEU A 29 -1.14 13.56 6.52
CA LEU A 29 -1.14 12.72 5.33
C LEU A 29 0.15 13.07 4.59
N LYS A 30 1.06 12.10 4.46
CA LYS A 30 2.16 12.26 3.51
C LYS A 30 1.48 12.20 2.14
N ASP A 31 1.55 13.26 1.36
CA ASP A 31 0.75 13.46 0.15
C ASP A 31 0.99 12.43 -0.98
N SER A 32 1.82 11.42 -0.75
CA SER A 32 2.27 10.44 -1.76
C SER A 32 2.25 8.98 -1.29
N ILE A 33 1.49 8.63 -0.25
CA ILE A 33 1.40 7.23 0.24
C ILE A 33 0.91 6.25 -0.84
N TYR A 34 0.10 6.75 -1.78
CA TYR A 34 -0.47 5.99 -2.90
C TYR A 34 0.46 5.95 -4.13
N ILE A 35 1.60 6.64 -4.10
CA ILE A 35 2.53 6.74 -5.24
C ILE A 35 3.67 5.75 -5.02
N PHE A 36 3.95 4.92 -6.03
CA PHE A 36 5.10 4.03 -6.00
C PHE A 36 6.30 4.71 -6.66
N GLU A 37 7.31 5.04 -5.87
CA GLU A 37 8.53 5.70 -6.32
C GLU A 37 9.76 4.83 -6.03
N GLU A 38 10.81 5.00 -6.83
CA GLU A 38 12.03 4.24 -6.68
C GLU A 38 12.70 4.45 -5.30
N GLY A 39 13.22 3.36 -4.72
CA GLY A 39 13.88 3.40 -3.41
C GLY A 39 12.92 3.46 -2.21
N SER A 40 11.61 3.59 -2.43
CA SER A 40 10.61 3.61 -1.37
C SER A 40 10.01 2.22 -1.11
N LEU A 41 9.74 1.92 0.16
CA LEU A 41 8.94 0.74 0.51
C LEU A 41 7.46 1.12 0.54
N PRO A 42 6.58 0.31 -0.07
CA PRO A 42 5.14 0.49 0.07
C PRO A 42 4.70 0.58 1.54
N PRO A 43 3.66 1.37 1.84
CA PRO A 43 2.99 1.34 3.12
C PRO A 43 2.52 -0.08 3.48
N TYR A 44 2.42 -0.36 4.78
CA TYR A 44 1.97 -1.66 5.26
C TYR A 44 0.59 -2.02 4.68
N ARG A 45 0.49 -3.23 4.09
CA ARG A 45 -0.72 -3.76 3.43
C ARG A 45 -1.21 -2.98 2.20
N GLN A 46 -0.34 -2.24 1.50
CA GLN A 46 -0.71 -1.68 0.20
C GLN A 46 -0.94 -2.80 -0.82
N MET A 47 -2.21 -3.01 -1.20
CA MET A 47 -2.59 -4.11 -2.09
C MET A 47 -2.68 -3.73 -3.56
N PHE A 48 -2.89 -2.45 -3.87
CA PHE A 48 -3.12 -1.98 -5.24
C PHE A 48 -2.50 -0.60 -5.48
N TYR A 49 -2.13 -0.36 -6.74
CA TYR A 49 -1.71 0.94 -7.25
C TYR A 49 -2.46 1.20 -8.56
N GLN A 50 -2.72 2.47 -8.87
CA GLN A 50 -3.15 2.84 -10.22
C GLN A 50 -1.92 2.95 -11.12
N LEU A 51 -2.06 2.66 -12.42
CA LEU A 51 -0.92 2.72 -13.34
C LEU A 51 -0.29 4.12 -13.41
N CYS A 52 -1.09 5.18 -13.28
CA CYS A 52 -0.62 6.56 -13.22
C CYS A 52 0.17 6.90 -11.95
N ASP A 53 0.06 6.10 -10.90
CA ASP A 53 0.76 6.30 -9.63
C ASP A 53 2.12 5.58 -9.58
N LEU A 54 2.45 4.78 -10.61
CA LEU A 54 3.72 4.06 -10.70
C LEU A 54 4.82 4.95 -11.29
N LYS A 55 5.42 5.81 -10.48
CA LYS A 55 6.45 6.78 -10.93
C LYS A 55 7.87 6.19 -10.93
N VAL A 56 8.03 5.10 -11.68
CA VAL A 56 9.33 4.45 -11.92
C VAL A 56 9.50 4.28 -13.42
N GLU A 57 10.61 4.76 -13.99
CA GLU A 57 10.82 4.81 -15.44
C GLU A 57 10.69 3.44 -16.11
N SER A 58 11.24 2.39 -15.50
CA SER A 58 11.14 1.03 -16.02
C SER A 58 9.70 0.49 -16.04
N LEU A 59 8.90 0.81 -15.03
CA LEU A 59 7.48 0.43 -14.97
C LEU A 59 6.64 1.23 -15.98
N GLN A 60 6.90 2.53 -16.09
CA GLN A 60 6.25 3.39 -17.09
C GLN A 60 6.53 2.89 -18.51
N LYS A 61 7.77 2.47 -18.81
CA LYS A 61 8.12 1.84 -20.10
C LYS A 61 7.33 0.57 -20.40
N ILE A 62 6.94 -0.19 -19.38
CA ILE A 62 6.11 -1.40 -19.54
C ILE A 62 4.66 -1.01 -19.82
N ILE A 63 4.13 -0.04 -19.09
CA ILE A 63 2.75 0.47 -19.23
C ILE A 63 2.53 1.04 -20.63
N HIS A 64 3.46 1.87 -21.10
CA HIS A 64 3.34 2.62 -22.36
C HIS A 64 3.64 1.80 -23.63
N ARG A 65 3.81 0.48 -23.54
CA ARG A 65 4.12 -0.36 -24.72
C ARG A 65 2.99 -0.43 -25.75
N ASN A 66 1.77 -0.09 -25.35
CA ASN A 66 0.58 -0.19 -26.20
C ASN A 66 -0.05 1.16 -26.52
N ASP A 67 0.59 2.27 -26.13
CA ASP A 67 0.03 3.60 -26.32
C ASP A 67 -0.31 3.84 -27.80
N ASP A 68 -1.49 4.42 -28.03
CA ASP A 68 -2.07 4.71 -29.36
C ASP A 68 -2.32 3.47 -30.25
N MET A 69 -2.12 2.27 -29.71
CA MET A 69 -2.32 0.98 -30.40
C MET A 69 -3.43 0.13 -29.75
N GLU A 70 -4.15 0.68 -28.79
CA GLU A 70 -5.15 -0.03 -28.01
C GLU A 70 -6.40 -0.37 -28.85
N ALA A 71 -6.57 -1.65 -29.19
CA ALA A 71 -7.72 -2.11 -29.97
C ALA A 71 -8.84 -2.73 -29.11
N SER A 72 -8.52 -3.31 -27.96
CA SER A 72 -9.48 -4.01 -27.11
C SER A 72 -9.04 -4.01 -25.64
N CYS A 73 -10.01 -3.93 -24.74
CA CYS A 73 -9.81 -4.04 -23.29
C CYS A 73 -10.10 -5.47 -22.81
N THR A 74 -9.18 -6.08 -22.07
CA THR A 74 -9.34 -7.43 -21.51
C THR A 74 -9.62 -7.38 -20.01
N GLU A 75 -10.27 -8.41 -19.45
CA GLU A 75 -10.54 -8.49 -18.01
C GLU A 75 -9.26 -8.56 -17.14
N ARG A 76 -8.17 -9.14 -17.68
CA ARG A 76 -6.93 -9.38 -16.94
C ARG A 76 -5.95 -8.21 -16.99
N ASP A 77 -5.70 -7.68 -18.19
CA ASP A 77 -4.66 -6.68 -18.43
C ASP A 77 -5.21 -5.31 -18.84
N GLY A 78 -6.54 -5.17 -18.91
CA GLY A 78 -7.19 -3.94 -19.34
C GLY A 78 -6.81 -3.58 -20.78
N TRP A 79 -6.41 -2.33 -20.98
CA TRP A 79 -5.94 -1.78 -22.26
C TRP A 79 -4.46 -2.07 -22.56
N CYS A 80 -3.73 -2.65 -21.61
CA CYS A 80 -2.33 -3.00 -21.81
C CYS A 80 -2.19 -4.31 -22.60
N LEU A 81 -0.96 -4.59 -23.04
CA LEU A 81 -0.64 -5.88 -23.68
C LEU A 81 -0.82 -7.05 -22.68
N PRO A 82 -1.08 -8.28 -23.16
CA PRO A 82 -1.19 -9.45 -22.30
C PRO A 82 0.03 -9.62 -21.39
N LYS A 83 -0.21 -9.98 -20.12
CA LYS A 83 0.81 -10.18 -19.06
C LYS A 83 1.49 -8.91 -18.54
N THR A 84 1.04 -7.72 -18.94
CA THR A 84 1.57 -6.46 -18.42
C THR A 84 1.44 -6.41 -16.89
N ASN A 85 0.31 -6.86 -16.33
CA ASN A 85 0.12 -6.83 -14.87
C ASN A 85 1.11 -7.74 -14.13
N ASP A 86 1.40 -8.91 -14.66
CA ASP A 86 2.34 -9.87 -14.08
C ASP A 86 3.77 -9.31 -14.12
N GLU A 87 4.19 -8.74 -15.25
CA GLU A 87 5.53 -8.14 -15.42
C GLU A 87 5.74 -6.96 -14.46
N LEU A 88 4.71 -6.12 -14.26
CA LEU A 88 4.76 -5.02 -13.29
C LEU A 88 4.90 -5.56 -11.86
N ARG A 89 4.11 -6.57 -11.47
CA ARG A 89 4.18 -7.17 -10.12
C ARG A 89 5.55 -7.79 -9.84
N ASP A 90 6.10 -8.51 -10.79
CA ASP A 90 7.42 -9.15 -10.66
C ASP A 90 8.52 -8.09 -10.52
N THR A 91 8.46 -7.05 -11.36
CA THR A 91 9.43 -5.94 -11.31
C THR A 91 9.36 -5.19 -9.99
N MET A 92 8.16 -4.81 -9.54
CA MET A 92 7.97 -4.15 -8.24
C MET A 92 8.44 -5.04 -7.08
N SER A 93 8.13 -6.33 -7.12
CA SER A 93 8.57 -7.29 -6.10
C SER A 93 10.09 -7.39 -6.03
N LEU A 94 10.78 -7.38 -7.17
CA LEU A 94 12.24 -7.38 -7.22
C LEU A 94 12.82 -6.09 -6.64
N MET A 95 12.27 -4.93 -7.01
CA MET A 95 12.68 -3.63 -6.47
C MET A 95 12.53 -3.60 -4.94
N ILE A 96 11.39 -4.05 -4.41
CA ILE A 96 11.14 -4.10 -2.97
C ILE A 96 12.15 -5.03 -2.29
N LYS A 97 12.38 -6.23 -2.82
CA LYS A 97 13.39 -7.16 -2.28
C LYS A 97 14.79 -6.54 -2.25
N GLN A 98 15.18 -5.81 -3.29
CA GLN A 98 16.45 -5.10 -3.35
C GLN A 98 16.54 -4.01 -2.27
N ILE A 99 15.48 -3.20 -2.11
CA ILE A 99 15.42 -2.14 -1.09
C ILE A 99 15.55 -2.74 0.33
N ILE A 100 14.81 -3.81 0.64
CA ILE A 100 14.89 -4.45 1.97
C ILE A 100 16.29 -5.03 2.21
N ARG A 101 16.91 -5.68 1.23
CA ARG A 101 18.28 -6.21 1.35
C ARG A 101 19.31 -5.12 1.61
N SER A 102 19.15 -3.96 0.97
CA SER A 102 20.04 -2.81 1.16
C SER A 102 19.84 -2.12 2.52
N GLN A 103 18.59 -1.96 2.98
CA GLN A 103 18.28 -1.26 4.23
C GLN A 103 18.44 -2.14 5.48
N ARG A 104 18.26 -3.46 5.35
CA ARG A 104 18.31 -4.42 6.47
C ARG A 104 19.15 -5.66 6.12
N PRO A 105 20.48 -5.50 5.93
CA PRO A 105 21.35 -6.61 5.51
C PRO A 105 21.40 -7.75 6.54
N ALA A 106 21.20 -7.45 7.83
CA ALA A 106 21.20 -8.44 8.91
C ALA A 106 20.09 -9.50 8.77
N LEU A 107 18.93 -9.16 8.18
CA LEU A 107 17.84 -10.12 7.94
C LEU A 107 18.18 -11.19 6.89
N PHE A 108 19.25 -10.99 6.12
CA PHE A 108 19.66 -11.88 5.04
C PHE A 108 21.06 -12.46 5.25
N ARG A 109 21.65 -12.29 6.45
CA ARG A 109 22.94 -12.90 6.77
C ARG A 109 22.70 -14.35 7.20
N ASN A 110 23.05 -15.30 6.34
CA ASN A 110 23.12 -16.70 6.75
C ASN A 110 24.18 -16.84 7.87
N PRO A 111 23.91 -17.64 8.92
CA PRO A 111 24.93 -18.00 9.88
C PRO A 111 25.93 -18.94 9.19
N SER A 112 27.02 -18.42 8.66
CA SER A 112 28.07 -19.24 8.06
C SER A 112 29.24 -19.45 9.03
N ASN A 113 29.46 -20.72 9.37
CA ASN A 113 30.76 -21.38 9.59
C ASN A 113 31.39 -21.29 11.00
N THR A 114 30.85 -22.07 11.93
CA THR A 114 31.67 -22.86 12.88
C THR A 114 31.60 -24.33 12.48
N THR A 115 32.78 -24.94 12.40
CA THR A 115 33.10 -26.28 11.88
C THR A 115 32.37 -27.45 12.56
N GLU A 116 32.05 -28.44 11.72
CA GLU A 116 31.85 -29.88 11.97
C GLU A 116 30.57 -30.36 12.69
N GLY A 117 29.73 -31.09 11.92
CA GLY A 117 28.69 -31.98 12.45
C GLY A 117 27.59 -32.27 11.43
N LYS A 118 27.55 -33.49 10.91
CA LYS A 118 26.49 -34.05 10.04
C LYS A 118 25.10 -33.82 10.63
N GLU A 119 24.14 -33.37 9.83
CA GLU A 119 22.84 -34.05 9.70
C GLU A 119 21.96 -33.47 8.59
N GLN A 120 21.43 -34.41 7.81
CA GLN A 120 20.41 -34.26 6.80
C GLN A 120 19.07 -34.23 7.54
N LEU A 121 18.36 -33.10 7.56
CA LEU A 121 17.04 -33.04 8.19
C LEU A 121 16.01 -32.42 7.23
N THR A 122 15.29 -33.37 6.64
CA THR A 122 13.86 -33.40 6.31
C THR A 122 13.01 -32.19 6.74
N PHE A 123 12.21 -31.73 5.77
CA PHE A 123 11.02 -30.92 5.98
C PHE A 123 9.96 -31.74 6.73
N GLU A 124 9.67 -31.36 7.97
CA GLU A 124 8.54 -31.79 8.81
C GLU A 124 8.31 -30.63 9.81
N SER A 125 7.25 -29.83 9.73
CA SER A 125 5.90 -30.00 10.31
C SER A 125 5.88 -30.36 11.81
N GLY A 126 5.33 -29.45 12.64
CA GLY A 126 5.05 -29.59 14.10
C GLY A 126 5.91 -28.65 14.97
N GLU A 127 5.38 -27.56 15.58
CA GLU A 127 4.79 -27.47 16.95
C GLU A 127 5.85 -27.80 18.04
N GLU A 128 6.10 -27.11 19.16
CA GLU A 128 5.57 -25.97 19.96
C GLU A 128 6.61 -25.70 21.09
N GLU A 129 6.43 -24.60 21.86
CA GLU A 129 6.80 -24.33 23.27
C GLU A 129 7.12 -22.82 23.40
N GLU A 130 6.16 -21.95 23.76
CA GLU A 130 5.53 -21.66 25.07
C GLU A 130 6.36 -20.71 25.98
N GLU A 131 5.63 -19.98 26.83
CA GLU A 131 5.96 -18.83 27.72
C GLU A 131 5.80 -17.44 27.06
N GLU A 132 4.91 -16.52 27.51
CA GLU A 132 4.10 -16.42 28.71
C GLU A 132 2.80 -15.64 28.41
N GLU A 133 1.77 -16.05 29.14
CA GLU A 133 0.34 -15.74 29.06
C GLU A 133 0.03 -14.40 29.76
N GLU A 134 -0.50 -13.43 29.02
CA GLU A 134 -1.48 -12.47 29.57
C GLU A 134 -2.70 -12.53 28.65
N GLU A 135 -3.53 -13.56 28.83
CA GLU A 135 -4.87 -13.60 28.28
C GLU A 135 -5.69 -12.45 28.91
N GLU A 136 -5.87 -11.35 28.18
CA GLU A 136 -7.08 -10.56 28.35
C GLU A 136 -8.25 -11.41 27.88
N VAL A 137 -8.83 -12.17 28.82
CA VAL A 137 -10.07 -12.92 28.67
C VAL A 137 -11.11 -12.02 28.01
N PHE A 138 -11.33 -12.23 26.71
CA PHE A 138 -12.32 -11.49 25.94
C PHE A 138 -13.69 -11.92 26.45
N LYS A 139 -14.23 -11.15 27.41
CA LYS A 139 -15.61 -11.31 27.85
C LYS A 139 -16.51 -10.98 26.66
N PRO A 140 -17.33 -11.92 26.17
CA PRO A 140 -18.38 -11.57 25.22
C PRO A 140 -19.20 -10.45 25.87
N SER A 141 -19.31 -9.31 25.19
CA SER A 141 -20.23 -8.26 25.62
C SER A 141 -21.61 -8.89 25.72
N ASP A 142 -22.17 -8.87 26.93
CA ASP A 142 -23.55 -9.28 27.18
C ASP A 142 -24.43 -8.50 26.20
N GLY A 143 -25.11 -9.23 25.31
CA GLY A 143 -25.87 -8.64 24.22
C GLY A 143 -26.99 -7.81 24.81
N SER A 144 -27.02 -6.50 24.55
CA SER A 144 -28.13 -5.67 25.00
C SER A 144 -29.40 -6.07 24.25
N GLU A 145 -30.40 -6.56 24.98
CA GLU A 145 -31.79 -6.88 24.56
C GLU A 145 -32.59 -5.63 24.13
N ASN A 146 -32.05 -4.80 23.24
CA ASN A 146 -32.85 -3.73 22.65
C ASN A 146 -33.64 -4.30 21.46
N GLU A 147 -34.72 -5.01 21.76
CA GLU A 147 -35.79 -5.29 20.79
C GLU A 147 -36.40 -3.96 20.34
N MET A 148 -36.12 -3.56 19.10
CA MET A 148 -36.90 -2.53 18.42
C MET A 148 -38.18 -3.19 17.90
N GLU A 149 -39.26 -3.12 18.66
CA GLU A 149 -40.59 -3.50 18.16
C GLU A 149 -40.93 -2.59 16.96
N THR A 150 -41.01 -3.17 15.76
CA THR A 150 -41.55 -2.50 14.59
C THR A 150 -43.02 -2.86 14.45
N GLU A 151 -43.90 -1.98 14.92
CA GLU A 151 -45.32 -2.06 14.60
C GLU A 151 -45.53 -1.75 13.11
N ILE A 152 -46.17 -2.68 12.41
CA ILE A 152 -46.72 -2.50 11.06
C ILE A 152 -48.12 -1.89 11.18
N LEU A 153 -48.29 -0.67 10.63
CA LEU A 153 -49.59 0.00 10.46
C LEU A 153 -50.41 -0.64 9.33
#